data_AF-A0A319EZQ4-F1
#
_entry.id   AF-A0A319EZQ4-F1
#
_cell.length_a   1.000
_cell.length_b   1.000
_cell.length_c   1.000
_cell.angle_alpha   90.00
_cell.angle_beta   90.00
_cell.angle_gamma   90.00
#
_symmetry.space_group_name_H-M   'P 1'
#
loop_
_entity.id
_entity.type
_entity.pdbx_description
1 polymer ?
#
loop_
_entity_poly.entity_id
_entity_poly.type
_entity_poly.pdbx_seq_one_letter_code
_entity_poly.pdbx_strand_id
1 'polypeptide(L)'
;MVQVIDGFRWPMTSDERRCFSYFQHHTIPSLLEMFDSPLWRKLVLQMSYSEPAVYHAAVALSAAHEDIEGRGFSLLEHSRGTFALEQSLRSFDFLSRRYAPQDPRLREIMLLCCLLYILVEVLHGSFDHAIRHLRSGLRILKEVKAHRQLIGASQSPVETSLVAAFAELDFQAPFFEPGGAVLRHDDELEHSSWLANFPRGFKSVLDAQQAFGPLLYAAYRFVGECTWLPPGIPANYNELLSKQEQILSQFSEFADLFEHFYKSSPRLSWKDKMGSDILYAQLRHVVLSLETCLLPGNRACATAIRQNSEHIWNSSRV
;
A
#
# COMPACT_ATOMS: atom_id res chain seq x y z
N MET A 1 -30.53 -23.09 14.38
CA MET A 1 -30.49 -21.61 14.32
C MET A 1 -29.11 -21.22 14.83
N VAL A 2 -28.23 -20.68 13.96
CA VAL A 2 -26.86 -20.33 14.37
C VAL A 2 -26.94 -19.17 15.37
N GLN A 3 -26.46 -19.37 16.60
CA GLN A 3 -26.44 -18.29 17.59
C GLN A 3 -25.52 -17.17 17.11
N VAL A 4 -26.05 -15.94 17.07
CA VAL A 4 -25.27 -14.75 16.78
C VAL A 4 -24.76 -14.20 18.12
N ILE A 5 -23.46 -14.24 18.34
CA ILE A 5 -22.81 -13.70 19.55
C ILE A 5 -21.94 -12.54 19.10
N ASP A 6 -22.18 -11.34 19.64
CA ASP A 6 -21.46 -10.10 19.30
C ASP A 6 -21.45 -9.77 17.78
N GLY A 7 -22.47 -10.23 17.04
CA GLY A 7 -22.57 -10.06 15.57
C GLY A 7 -21.94 -11.19 14.75
N PHE A 8 -21.28 -12.15 15.38
CA PHE A 8 -20.61 -13.28 14.73
C PHE A 8 -21.44 -14.55 14.72
N ARG A 9 -21.28 -15.36 13.67
CA ARG A 9 -21.98 -16.65 13.46
C ARG A 9 -21.16 -17.86 13.91
N TRP A 10 -20.06 -17.65 14.62
CA TRP A 10 -19.15 -18.69 15.10
C TRP A 10 -18.66 -18.36 16.51
N PRO A 11 -18.26 -19.37 17.31
CA PRO A 11 -17.69 -19.13 18.62
C PRO A 11 -16.30 -18.48 18.51
N MET A 12 -15.97 -17.63 19.48
CA MET A 12 -14.67 -16.95 19.60
C MET A 12 -14.08 -17.22 20.99
N THR A 13 -12.75 -17.26 21.10
CA THR A 13 -12.07 -17.28 22.40
C THR A 13 -12.09 -15.89 23.06
N SER A 14 -11.70 -15.82 24.34
CA SER A 14 -11.51 -14.53 25.02
C SER A 14 -10.44 -13.68 24.33
N ASP A 15 -9.34 -14.31 23.90
CA ASP A 15 -8.23 -13.63 23.26
C ASP A 15 -8.61 -13.11 21.87
N GLU A 16 -9.36 -13.91 21.10
CA GLU A 16 -9.90 -13.49 19.79
C GLU A 16 -10.86 -12.30 19.92
N ARG A 17 -11.74 -12.29 20.93
CA ARG A 17 -12.61 -11.13 21.21
C ARG A 17 -11.81 -9.89 21.60
N ARG A 18 -10.81 -10.05 22.47
CA ARG A 18 -9.95 -8.95 22.93
C ARG A 18 -9.18 -8.33 21.76
N CYS A 19 -8.52 -9.15 20.95
CA CYS A 19 -7.81 -8.68 19.77
C CYS A 19 -8.76 -8.11 18.73
N PHE A 20 -9.93 -8.69 18.49
CA PHE A 20 -10.88 -8.08 17.55
C PHE A 20 -11.39 -6.72 18.04
N SER A 21 -11.62 -6.55 19.35
CA SER A 21 -11.95 -5.23 19.92
C SER A 21 -10.80 -4.24 19.72
N TYR A 22 -9.55 -4.65 19.95
CA TYR A 22 -8.40 -3.80 19.73
C TYR A 22 -8.21 -3.46 18.23
N PHE A 23 -8.51 -4.39 17.33
CA PHE A 23 -8.55 -4.15 15.89
C PHE A 23 -9.47 -2.97 15.54
N GLN A 24 -10.67 -2.97 16.11
CA GLN A 24 -11.71 -1.95 15.85
C GLN A 24 -11.32 -0.57 16.38
N HIS A 25 -10.72 -0.52 17.57
CA HIS A 25 -10.53 0.73 18.31
C HIS A 25 -9.14 1.33 18.19
N HIS A 26 -8.12 0.53 17.84
CA HIS A 26 -6.73 0.98 17.77
C HIS A 26 -6.11 0.68 16.40
N THR A 27 -6.16 -0.58 15.96
CA THR A 27 -5.43 -0.99 14.75
C THR A 27 -5.98 -0.34 13.47
N ILE A 28 -7.30 -0.35 13.25
CA ILE A 28 -7.87 0.32 12.08
C ILE A 28 -7.60 1.82 12.10
N PRO A 29 -7.87 2.57 13.18
CA PRO A 29 -7.52 3.99 13.25
C PRO A 29 -6.07 4.31 12.89
N SER A 30 -5.10 3.55 13.43
CA SER A 30 -3.68 3.75 13.11
C SER A 30 -3.37 3.42 11.63
N LEU A 31 -4.01 2.40 11.06
CA LEU A 31 -3.80 2.01 9.65
C LEU A 31 -4.49 2.91 8.64
N LEU A 32 -5.50 3.68 9.03
CA LEU A 32 -6.15 4.66 8.15
C LEU A 32 -5.24 5.84 7.81
N GLU A 33 -4.15 6.05 8.56
CA GLU A 33 -3.09 6.97 8.17
C GLU A 33 -2.32 6.47 6.94
N MET A 34 -2.31 5.15 6.69
CA MET A 34 -1.68 4.53 5.51
C MET A 34 -2.64 4.35 4.34
N PHE A 35 -3.94 4.22 4.59
CA PHE A 35 -4.97 4.02 3.56
C PHE A 35 -6.06 5.07 3.70
N ASP A 36 -6.03 6.07 2.82
CA ASP A 36 -6.83 7.30 2.87
C ASP A 36 -8.31 7.12 2.47
N SER A 37 -8.92 5.97 2.81
CA SER A 37 -10.25 5.59 2.35
C SER A 37 -11.19 5.23 3.50
N PRO A 38 -12.21 6.07 3.82
CA PRO A 38 -13.29 5.71 4.74
C PRO A 38 -14.04 4.44 4.32
N LEU A 39 -13.98 4.12 3.02
CA LEU A 39 -14.55 2.90 2.45
C LEU A 39 -13.77 1.65 2.91
N TRP A 40 -12.45 1.77 3.12
CA TRP A 40 -11.60 0.70 3.66
C TRP A 40 -12.01 0.28 5.06
N ARG A 41 -12.18 1.23 6.00
CA ARG A 41 -12.64 0.95 7.37
C ARG A 41 -13.96 0.19 7.37
N LYS A 42 -14.92 0.66 6.57
CA LYS A 42 -16.25 0.04 6.50
C LYS A 42 -16.17 -1.36 5.89
N LEU A 43 -15.38 -1.51 4.83
CA LEU A 43 -15.21 -2.77 4.13
C LEU A 43 -14.61 -3.84 5.05
N VAL A 44 -13.47 -3.55 5.68
CA VAL A 44 -12.75 -4.56 6.48
C VAL A 44 -13.61 -5.03 7.65
N LEU A 45 -14.29 -4.11 8.35
CA LEU A 45 -15.18 -4.45 9.46
C LEU A 45 -16.37 -5.31 9.00
N GLN A 46 -17.07 -4.89 7.94
CA GLN A 46 -18.23 -5.63 7.43
C GLN A 46 -17.84 -7.04 6.99
N MET A 47 -16.70 -7.18 6.31
CA MET A 47 -16.21 -8.49 5.87
C MET A 47 -15.75 -9.34 7.05
N SER A 48 -15.07 -8.79 8.06
CA SER A 48 -14.73 -9.53 9.28
C SER A 48 -15.96 -10.12 9.98
N TYR A 49 -17.07 -9.39 10.07
CA TYR A 49 -18.30 -9.92 10.69
C TYR A 49 -18.96 -11.05 9.89
N SER A 50 -18.75 -11.10 8.57
CA SER A 50 -19.46 -12.02 7.68
C SER A 50 -18.61 -13.20 7.18
N GLU A 51 -17.28 -13.08 7.21
CA GLU A 51 -16.35 -14.03 6.61
C GLU A 51 -15.28 -14.44 7.64
N PRO A 52 -15.27 -15.71 8.10
CA PRO A 52 -14.32 -16.19 9.10
C PRO A 52 -12.84 -16.01 8.72
N ALA A 53 -12.52 -16.14 7.43
CA ALA A 53 -11.16 -15.89 6.93
C ALA A 53 -10.72 -14.45 7.25
N VAL A 54 -11.55 -13.47 6.89
CA VAL A 54 -11.25 -12.05 7.13
C VAL A 54 -11.19 -11.74 8.63
N TYR A 55 -12.05 -12.37 9.43
CA TYR A 55 -12.00 -12.24 10.87
C TYR A 55 -10.65 -12.67 11.45
N HIS A 56 -10.21 -13.89 11.14
CA HIS A 56 -8.95 -14.41 11.68
C HIS A 56 -7.72 -13.63 11.16
N ALA A 57 -7.75 -13.14 9.91
CA ALA A 57 -6.71 -12.25 9.41
C ALA A 57 -6.69 -10.89 10.15
N ALA A 58 -7.85 -10.32 10.48
CA ALA A 58 -7.95 -9.10 11.26
C ALA A 58 -7.47 -9.29 12.72
N VAL A 59 -7.79 -10.43 13.34
CA VAL A 59 -7.28 -10.80 14.67
C VAL A 59 -5.76 -10.96 14.64
N ALA A 60 -5.21 -11.60 13.60
CA ALA A 60 -3.76 -11.74 13.43
C ALA A 60 -3.06 -10.38 13.34
N LEU A 61 -3.60 -9.47 12.53
CA LEU A 61 -3.08 -8.10 12.39
C LEU A 61 -3.13 -7.34 13.71
N SER A 62 -4.24 -7.43 14.43
CA SER A 62 -4.35 -6.82 15.75
C SER A 62 -3.35 -7.37 16.75
N ALA A 63 -3.17 -8.69 16.78
CA ALA A 63 -2.21 -9.33 17.68
C ALA A 63 -0.76 -8.89 17.38
N ALA A 64 -0.41 -8.77 16.09
CA ALA A 64 0.88 -8.25 15.66
C ALA A 64 1.03 -6.77 16.05
N HIS A 65 0.00 -5.95 15.86
CA HIS A 65 0.02 -4.53 16.22
C HIS A 65 0.16 -4.31 17.74
N GLU A 66 -0.62 -5.03 18.54
CA GLU A 66 -0.50 -5.04 20.01
C GLU A 66 0.86 -5.51 20.51
N ASP A 67 1.49 -6.46 19.81
CA ASP A 67 2.84 -6.92 20.15
C ASP A 67 3.85 -5.78 19.99
N ILE A 68 3.65 -4.90 19.01
CA ILE A 68 4.54 -3.78 18.69
C ILE A 68 4.35 -2.61 19.65
N GLU A 69 3.11 -2.20 19.89
CA GLU A 69 2.82 -1.17 20.89
C GLU A 69 3.17 -1.63 22.32
N GLY A 70 3.12 -2.95 22.56
CA GLY A 70 3.44 -3.57 23.85
C GLY A 70 4.93 -3.73 24.16
N ARG A 71 5.86 -3.44 23.23
CA ARG A 71 7.32 -3.61 23.39
C ARG A 71 7.98 -2.60 24.34
N GLY A 72 7.23 -2.07 25.30
CA GLY A 72 7.78 -1.29 26.42
C GLY A 72 8.28 -2.17 27.57
N PHE A 73 7.65 -3.30 27.90
CA PHE A 73 8.02 -4.12 29.06
C PHE A 73 7.32 -5.49 29.01
N SER A 74 8.00 -6.62 28.71
CA SER A 74 7.73 -7.97 29.27
C SER A 74 8.15 -9.15 28.36
N LEU A 75 8.55 -10.27 28.99
CA LEU A 75 8.89 -11.61 28.48
C LEU A 75 7.78 -12.33 27.66
N LEU A 76 6.68 -11.65 27.28
CA LEU A 76 5.54 -12.22 26.55
C LEU A 76 5.72 -12.25 25.02
N GLU A 77 6.82 -11.70 24.51
CA GLU A 77 7.10 -11.51 23.07
C GLU A 77 6.96 -12.80 22.23
N HIS A 78 7.37 -13.95 22.76
CA HIS A 78 7.29 -15.23 22.04
C HIS A 78 5.84 -15.75 21.91
N SER A 79 4.95 -15.41 22.86
CA SER A 79 3.57 -15.91 22.88
C SER A 79 2.65 -15.17 21.91
N ARG A 80 2.87 -13.86 21.69
CA ARG A 80 2.01 -13.01 20.85
C ARG A 80 2.30 -13.17 19.37
N GLY A 81 3.57 -13.30 18.97
CA GLY A 81 3.94 -13.66 17.60
C GLY A 81 3.41 -15.04 17.19
N THR A 82 3.37 -15.99 18.13
CA THR A 82 2.78 -17.32 17.92
C THR A 82 1.26 -17.23 17.71
N PHE A 83 0.56 -16.37 18.46
CA PHE A 83 -0.87 -16.16 18.30
C PHE A 83 -1.22 -15.49 16.97
N ALA A 84 -0.48 -14.45 16.56
CA ALA A 84 -0.69 -13.81 15.25
C ALA A 84 -0.51 -14.81 14.10
N LEU A 85 0.52 -15.65 14.15
CA LEU A 85 0.75 -16.71 13.16
C LEU A 85 -0.38 -17.75 13.16
N GLU A 86 -0.82 -18.22 14.33
CA GLU A 86 -1.92 -19.17 14.44
C GLU A 86 -3.20 -18.63 13.79
N GLN A 87 -3.53 -17.37 14.05
CA GLN A 87 -4.71 -16.71 13.49
C GLN A 87 -4.56 -16.52 11.97
N SER A 88 -3.37 -16.20 11.48
CA SER A 88 -3.08 -16.16 10.04
C SER A 88 -3.30 -17.52 9.36
N LEU A 89 -2.85 -18.61 9.99
CA LEU A 89 -3.06 -19.98 9.49
C LEU A 89 -4.52 -20.40 9.51
N ARG A 90 -5.29 -20.04 10.55
CA ARG A 90 -6.74 -20.27 10.61
C ARG A 90 -7.47 -19.55 9.47
N SER A 91 -7.13 -18.29 9.22
CA SER A 91 -7.66 -17.56 8.06
C SER A 91 -7.36 -18.26 6.75
N PHE A 92 -6.12 -18.73 6.55
CA PHE A 92 -5.71 -19.44 5.34
C PHE A 92 -6.44 -20.77 5.16
N ASP A 93 -6.69 -21.52 6.24
CA ASP A 93 -7.47 -22.77 6.20
C ASP A 93 -8.91 -22.51 5.75
N PHE A 94 -9.56 -21.44 6.23
CA PHE A 94 -10.88 -21.04 5.75
C PHE A 94 -10.91 -20.70 4.26
N LEU A 95 -9.89 -19.99 3.76
CA LEU A 95 -9.75 -19.70 2.33
C LEU A 95 -9.54 -20.97 1.51
N SER A 96 -8.62 -21.84 1.96
CA SER A 96 -8.20 -23.03 1.24
C SER A 96 -9.31 -24.07 1.09
N ARG A 97 -10.24 -24.13 2.06
CA ARG A 97 -11.41 -25.02 2.01
C ARG A 97 -12.50 -24.52 1.06
N ARG A 98 -12.50 -23.23 0.71
CA ARG A 98 -13.52 -22.62 -0.16
C ARG A 98 -13.03 -22.57 -1.60
N TYR A 99 -13.36 -23.58 -2.39
CA TYR A 99 -13.10 -23.57 -3.83
C TYR A 99 -14.32 -23.04 -4.60
N ALA A 100 -14.27 -21.77 -5.02
CA ALA A 100 -15.29 -21.17 -5.87
C ALA A 100 -14.65 -20.19 -6.87
N PRO A 101 -14.00 -20.67 -7.95
CA PRO A 101 -13.16 -19.86 -8.83
C PRO A 101 -13.91 -18.74 -9.58
N GLN A 102 -15.24 -18.84 -9.69
CA GLN A 102 -16.11 -17.84 -10.33
C GLN A 102 -16.85 -16.95 -9.32
N ASP A 103 -16.67 -17.12 -8.01
CA ASP A 103 -17.33 -16.32 -6.98
C ASP A 103 -16.61 -14.96 -6.82
N PRO A 104 -17.21 -13.82 -7.25
CA PRO A 104 -16.58 -12.52 -7.13
C PRO A 104 -16.32 -12.12 -5.68
N ARG A 105 -17.20 -12.57 -4.77
CA ARG A 105 -17.08 -12.30 -3.34
C ARG A 105 -15.89 -13.04 -2.74
N LEU A 106 -15.64 -14.28 -3.17
CA LEU A 106 -14.43 -15.01 -2.75
C LEU A 106 -13.14 -14.26 -3.16
N ARG A 107 -13.12 -13.67 -4.35
CA ARG A 107 -11.96 -12.88 -4.81
C ARG A 107 -11.75 -11.63 -3.95
N GLU A 108 -12.81 -10.90 -3.64
CA GLU A 108 -12.76 -9.75 -2.70
C GLU A 108 -12.25 -10.17 -1.32
N ILE A 109 -12.71 -11.32 -0.81
CA ILE A 109 -12.26 -11.90 0.47
C ILE A 109 -10.76 -12.22 0.42
N MET A 110 -10.30 -12.91 -0.63
CA MET A 110 -8.89 -13.26 -0.78
C MET A 110 -8.00 -12.03 -0.86
N LEU A 111 -8.41 -11.01 -1.62
CA LEU A 111 -7.68 -9.74 -1.73
C LEU A 111 -7.59 -9.02 -0.39
N LEU A 112 -8.68 -8.97 0.37
CA LEU A 112 -8.70 -8.39 1.70
C LEU A 112 -7.77 -9.16 2.66
N CYS A 113 -7.83 -10.49 2.67
CA CYS A 113 -6.91 -11.31 3.46
C CYS A 113 -5.44 -11.08 3.05
N CYS A 114 -5.13 -11.04 1.75
CA CYS A 114 -3.79 -10.69 1.26
C CYS A 114 -3.32 -9.34 1.80
N LEU A 115 -4.17 -8.33 1.78
CA LEU A 115 -3.85 -7.00 2.30
C LEU A 115 -3.58 -7.03 3.81
N LEU A 116 -4.42 -7.72 4.59
CA LEU A 116 -4.20 -7.88 6.02
C LEU A 116 -2.89 -8.64 6.33
N TYR A 117 -2.55 -9.66 5.54
CA TYR A 117 -1.27 -10.37 5.68
C TYR A 117 -0.07 -9.52 5.31
N ILE A 118 -0.14 -8.68 4.27
CA ILE A 118 0.92 -7.71 3.96
C ILE A 118 1.21 -6.85 5.20
N LEU A 119 0.17 -6.35 5.86
CA LEU A 119 0.32 -5.52 7.06
C LEU A 119 0.91 -6.31 8.23
N VAL A 120 0.48 -7.56 8.46
CA VAL A 120 1.10 -8.43 9.47
C VAL A 120 2.59 -8.62 9.22
N GLU A 121 2.99 -8.91 7.98
CA GLU A 121 4.38 -9.16 7.62
C GLU A 121 5.23 -7.88 7.70
N VAL A 122 4.68 -6.72 7.30
CA VAL A 122 5.34 -5.41 7.46
C VAL A 122 5.56 -5.09 8.93
N LEU A 123 4.56 -5.34 9.78
CA LEU A 123 4.67 -5.21 11.23
C LEU A 123 5.72 -6.17 11.83
N HIS A 124 5.96 -7.33 11.23
CA HIS A 124 7.05 -8.22 11.64
C HIS A 124 8.40 -7.93 10.97
N GLY A 125 8.50 -6.92 10.11
CA GLY A 125 9.70 -6.62 9.32
C GLY A 125 10.03 -7.68 8.25
N SER A 126 9.11 -8.59 7.95
CA SER A 126 9.28 -9.68 6.99
C SER A 126 8.87 -9.23 5.59
N PHE A 127 9.63 -8.29 5.01
CA PHE A 127 9.29 -7.67 3.72
C PHE A 127 9.20 -8.68 2.55
N ASP A 128 10.04 -9.71 2.54
CA ASP A 128 9.98 -10.77 1.51
C ASP A 128 8.61 -11.47 1.51
N HIS A 129 8.02 -11.69 2.69
CA HIS A 129 6.70 -12.29 2.83
C HIS A 129 5.59 -11.31 2.43
N ALA A 130 5.71 -10.05 2.84
CA ALA A 130 4.80 -8.99 2.42
C ALA A 130 4.74 -8.89 0.89
N ILE A 131 5.90 -8.92 0.22
CA ILE A 131 6.00 -8.89 -1.24
C ILE A 131 5.37 -10.14 -1.88
N ARG A 132 5.53 -11.34 -1.28
CA ARG A 132 4.84 -12.55 -1.77
C ARG A 132 3.31 -12.43 -1.70
N HIS A 133 2.77 -11.86 -0.62
CA HIS A 133 1.33 -11.61 -0.50
C HIS A 133 0.86 -10.54 -1.49
N LEU A 134 1.64 -9.48 -1.68
CA LEU A 134 1.38 -8.45 -2.69
C LEU A 134 1.34 -9.05 -4.11
N ARG A 135 2.35 -9.85 -4.48
CA ARG A 135 2.41 -10.56 -5.77
C ARG A 135 1.16 -11.42 -6.01
N SER A 136 0.73 -12.14 -4.98
CA SER A 136 -0.45 -13.00 -5.04
C SER A 136 -1.74 -12.20 -5.22
N GLY A 137 -1.91 -11.10 -4.46
CA GLY A 137 -3.08 -10.23 -4.60
C GLY A 137 -3.16 -9.54 -5.96
N LEU A 138 -2.04 -9.06 -6.48
CA LEU A 138 -1.97 -8.45 -7.81
C LEU A 138 -2.29 -9.44 -8.94
N ARG A 139 -1.89 -10.70 -8.80
CA ARG A 139 -2.31 -11.77 -9.72
C ARG A 139 -3.82 -11.95 -9.70
N ILE A 140 -4.44 -11.99 -8.51
CA ILE A 140 -5.91 -12.10 -8.39
C ILE A 140 -6.60 -10.90 -9.04
N LEU A 141 -6.10 -9.67 -8.85
CA LEU A 141 -6.66 -8.48 -9.51
C LEU A 141 -6.59 -8.55 -11.03
N LYS A 142 -5.49 -9.08 -11.60
CA LYS A 142 -5.37 -9.31 -13.05
C LYS A 142 -6.41 -10.30 -13.55
N GLU A 143 -6.61 -11.41 -12.83
CA GLU A 143 -7.62 -12.42 -13.16
C GLU A 143 -9.06 -11.85 -13.06
N VAL A 144 -9.35 -11.04 -12.03
CA VAL A 144 -10.63 -10.32 -11.87
C VAL A 144 -10.87 -9.37 -13.05
N LYS A 145 -9.87 -8.57 -13.43
CA LYS A 145 -9.96 -7.61 -14.55
C LYS A 145 -10.25 -8.32 -15.86
N ALA A 146 -9.53 -9.40 -16.16
CA ALA A 146 -9.74 -10.19 -17.38
C ALA A 146 -11.15 -10.80 -17.41
N HIS A 147 -11.59 -11.42 -16.31
CA HIS A 147 -12.94 -11.99 -16.23
C HIS A 147 -14.02 -10.93 -16.42
N ARG A 148 -13.88 -9.77 -15.79
CA ARG A 148 -14.80 -8.64 -15.89
C ARG A 148 -14.94 -8.12 -17.33
N GLN A 149 -13.83 -8.01 -18.05
CA GLN A 149 -13.82 -7.61 -19.46
C GLN A 149 -14.56 -8.63 -20.35
N LEU A 150 -14.44 -9.93 -20.06
CA LEU A 150 -15.16 -10.98 -20.79
C LEU A 150 -16.67 -10.92 -20.61
N ILE A 151 -17.14 -10.55 -19.41
CA ILE A 151 -18.59 -10.53 -19.08
C ILE A 151 -19.22 -9.13 -19.21
N GLY A 152 -18.45 -8.10 -19.58
CA GLY A 152 -18.95 -6.73 -19.70
C GLY A 152 -19.42 -6.11 -18.38
N ALA A 153 -18.88 -6.52 -17.24
CA ALA A 153 -19.29 -6.01 -15.92
C ALA A 153 -18.52 -4.73 -15.51
N SER A 154 -19.15 -3.90 -14.67
CA SER A 154 -18.49 -2.76 -14.03
C SER A 154 -17.76 -3.18 -12.74
N GLN A 155 -16.76 -2.41 -12.32
CA GLN A 155 -16.09 -2.62 -11.03
C GLN A 155 -17.03 -2.34 -9.86
N SER A 156 -16.97 -3.18 -8.82
CA SER A 156 -17.66 -2.89 -7.56
C SER A 156 -16.89 -1.79 -6.79
N PRO A 157 -17.54 -0.98 -5.94
CA PRO A 157 -16.84 -0.01 -5.08
C PRO A 157 -15.79 -0.66 -4.17
N VAL A 158 -16.04 -1.92 -3.78
CA VAL A 158 -15.13 -2.76 -3.01
C VAL A 158 -13.89 -3.10 -3.83
N GLU A 159 -14.08 -3.58 -5.06
CA GLU A 159 -13.00 -3.85 -6.00
C GLU A 159 -12.17 -2.59 -6.26
N THR A 160 -12.80 -1.44 -6.51
CA THR A 160 -12.10 -0.17 -6.71
C THR A 160 -11.21 0.21 -5.51
N SER A 161 -11.71 0.00 -4.29
CA SER A 161 -10.94 0.30 -3.07
C SER A 161 -9.75 -0.64 -2.90
N LEU A 162 -9.95 -1.93 -3.16
CA LEU A 162 -8.89 -2.93 -3.10
C LEU A 162 -7.83 -2.64 -4.18
N VAL A 163 -8.24 -2.33 -5.40
CA VAL A 163 -7.32 -1.95 -6.49
C VAL A 163 -6.46 -0.74 -6.08
N ALA A 164 -7.07 0.29 -5.49
CA ALA A 164 -6.33 1.45 -5.02
C ALA A 164 -5.31 1.10 -3.92
N ALA A 165 -5.71 0.30 -2.93
CA ALA A 165 -4.81 -0.11 -1.84
C ALA A 165 -3.64 -0.98 -2.34
N PHE A 166 -3.89 -1.89 -3.28
CA PHE A 166 -2.84 -2.71 -3.89
C PHE A 166 -1.91 -1.90 -4.80
N ALA A 167 -2.43 -0.88 -5.49
CA ALA A 167 -1.60 0.04 -6.29
C ALA A 167 -0.66 0.85 -5.39
N GLU A 168 -1.15 1.35 -4.25
CA GLU A 168 -0.34 2.07 -3.26
C GLU A 168 0.76 1.20 -2.64
N LEU A 169 0.48 -0.08 -2.37
CA LEU A 169 1.51 -1.00 -1.86
C LEU A 169 2.52 -1.43 -2.93
N ASP A 170 2.07 -1.65 -4.17
CA ASP A 170 2.96 -1.94 -5.31
C ASP A 170 3.94 -0.79 -5.58
N PHE A 171 3.48 0.43 -5.37
CA PHE A 171 4.28 1.63 -5.47
C PHE A 171 5.44 1.67 -4.47
N GLN A 172 5.24 1.18 -3.25
CA GLN A 172 6.28 1.17 -2.19
C GLN A 172 7.22 -0.04 -2.30
N ALA A 173 6.82 -1.11 -2.98
CA ALA A 173 7.55 -2.37 -3.05
C ALA A 173 9.00 -2.30 -3.61
N PRO A 174 9.33 -1.47 -4.63
CA PRO A 174 10.70 -1.35 -5.16
C PRO A 174 11.76 -0.95 -4.13
N PHE A 175 11.38 -0.32 -3.02
CA PHE A 175 12.32 0.08 -1.98
C PHE A 175 12.75 -1.06 -1.07
N PHE A 176 11.99 -2.15 -1.03
CA PHE A 176 12.21 -3.24 -0.09
C PHE A 176 12.96 -4.42 -0.72
N GLU A 177 12.81 -4.66 -2.02
CA GLU A 177 13.51 -5.74 -2.76
C GLU A 177 13.81 -5.33 -4.22
N PRO A 178 14.93 -5.79 -4.82
CA PRO A 178 15.14 -5.69 -6.27
C PRO A 178 13.97 -6.29 -7.05
N GLY A 179 13.35 -5.51 -7.94
CA GLY A 179 12.17 -5.97 -8.69
C GLY A 179 10.91 -6.15 -7.82
N GLY A 180 10.81 -5.39 -6.72
CA GLY A 180 9.67 -5.40 -5.80
C GLY A 180 8.34 -4.94 -6.43
N ALA A 181 8.36 -4.02 -7.41
CA ALA A 181 7.14 -3.69 -8.18
C ALA A 181 6.71 -4.88 -9.03
N VAL A 182 5.46 -5.30 -8.85
CA VAL A 182 4.87 -6.49 -9.48
C VAL A 182 3.88 -6.08 -10.56
N LEU A 183 3.17 -4.97 -10.38
CA LEU A 183 2.52 -4.34 -11.52
C LEU A 183 3.64 -3.75 -12.38
N ARG A 184 3.96 -4.47 -13.46
CA ARG A 184 4.20 -3.78 -14.71
C ARG A 184 2.86 -3.17 -15.10
N HIS A 185 2.52 -2.02 -14.52
CA HIS A 185 1.56 -1.15 -15.20
C HIS A 185 2.15 -0.96 -16.59
N ASP A 186 1.43 -1.49 -17.58
CA ASP A 186 1.81 -1.52 -18.98
C ASP A 186 2.49 -0.20 -19.37
N ASP A 187 3.49 -0.28 -20.26
CA ASP A 187 4.23 0.83 -20.87
C ASP A 187 3.34 1.97 -21.42
N GLU A 188 2.02 1.80 -21.41
CA GLU A 188 0.99 2.80 -21.68
C GLU A 188 0.99 3.99 -20.70
N LEU A 189 1.30 3.81 -19.40
CA LEU A 189 1.39 4.97 -18.47
C LEU A 189 2.68 5.77 -18.66
N GLU A 190 3.73 5.17 -19.23
CA GLU A 190 4.93 5.91 -19.66
C GLU A 190 4.64 6.78 -20.90
N HIS A 191 3.52 6.55 -21.61
CA HIS A 191 3.13 7.25 -22.84
C HIS A 191 1.82 8.04 -22.77
N SER A 192 0.98 7.85 -21.74
CA SER A 192 -0.19 8.69 -21.53
C SER A 192 0.27 10.06 -21.04
N SER A 193 0.35 11.04 -21.94
CA SER A 193 0.57 12.44 -21.59
C SER A 193 -0.55 12.89 -20.64
N TRP A 194 -0.29 12.84 -19.33
CA TRP A 194 -1.22 13.30 -18.30
C TRP A 194 -1.65 14.75 -18.58
N LEU A 195 -0.78 15.54 -19.21
CA LEU A 195 -1.05 16.87 -19.76
C LEU A 195 -2.24 16.92 -20.73
N ALA A 196 -2.48 15.88 -21.53
CA ALA A 196 -3.63 15.82 -22.43
C ALA A 196 -4.97 15.88 -21.67
N ASN A 197 -4.99 15.38 -20.43
CA ASN A 197 -6.17 15.44 -19.55
C ASN A 197 -6.29 16.79 -18.82
N PHE A 198 -5.19 17.55 -18.70
CA PHE A 198 -5.13 18.82 -17.97
C PHE A 198 -4.53 19.97 -18.80
N PRO A 199 -5.01 20.23 -20.03
CA PRO A 199 -4.39 21.21 -20.95
C PRO A 199 -4.52 22.68 -20.49
N ARG A 200 -5.31 22.94 -19.44
CA ARG A 200 -5.53 24.28 -18.86
C ARG A 200 -5.12 24.35 -17.38
N GLY A 201 -4.33 23.38 -16.91
CA GLY A 201 -3.97 23.24 -15.49
C GLY A 201 -5.09 22.68 -14.62
N PHE A 202 -4.85 22.68 -13.30
CA PHE A 202 -5.74 22.07 -12.31
C PHE A 202 -6.83 23.02 -11.84
N LYS A 203 -8.06 22.52 -11.71
CA LYS A 203 -9.20 23.28 -11.15
C LYS A 203 -9.49 22.90 -9.71
N SER A 204 -8.99 21.76 -9.27
CA SER A 204 -9.18 21.23 -7.92
C SER A 204 -7.94 20.49 -7.43
N VAL A 205 -7.85 20.28 -6.11
CA VAL A 205 -6.79 19.44 -5.52
C VAL A 205 -6.90 18.00 -6.04
N LEU A 206 -8.12 17.51 -6.26
CA LEU A 206 -8.36 16.19 -6.83
C LEU A 206 -7.77 16.06 -8.25
N ASP A 207 -7.89 17.11 -9.08
CA ASP A 207 -7.28 17.13 -10.42
C ASP A 207 -5.75 16.98 -10.32
N ALA A 208 -5.13 17.73 -9.40
CA ALA A 208 -3.70 17.65 -9.16
C ALA A 208 -3.27 16.27 -8.63
N GLN A 209 -4.03 15.68 -7.70
CA GLN A 209 -3.79 14.33 -7.20
C GLN A 209 -3.89 13.27 -8.31
N GLN A 210 -4.89 13.38 -9.18
CA GLN A 210 -5.09 12.47 -10.31
C GLN A 210 -3.96 12.57 -11.34
N ALA A 211 -3.46 13.77 -11.60
CA ALA A 211 -2.31 13.99 -12.49
C ALA A 211 -0.98 13.52 -11.87
N PHE A 212 -0.83 13.67 -10.56
CA PHE A 212 0.41 13.35 -9.85
C PHE A 212 0.64 11.84 -9.70
N GLY A 213 -0.41 11.05 -9.46
CA GLY A 213 -0.30 9.61 -9.21
C GLY A 213 0.53 8.83 -10.26
N PRO A 214 0.25 8.95 -11.56
CA PRO A 214 1.04 8.29 -12.60
C PRO A 214 2.51 8.73 -12.64
N LEU A 215 2.79 10.03 -12.46
CA LEU A 215 4.15 10.57 -12.41
C LEU A 215 4.93 10.04 -11.22
N LEU A 216 4.29 10.10 -10.06
CA LEU A 216 4.78 9.58 -8.81
C LEU A 216 5.21 8.12 -9.00
N TYR A 217 4.32 7.32 -9.57
CA TYR A 217 4.57 5.91 -9.82
C TYR A 217 5.74 5.63 -10.78
N ALA A 218 5.84 6.38 -11.89
CA ALA A 218 6.98 6.26 -12.81
C ALA A 218 8.32 6.60 -12.13
N ALA A 219 8.36 7.67 -11.33
CA ALA A 219 9.56 8.08 -10.61
C ALA A 219 10.01 7.05 -9.58
N TYR A 220 9.09 6.59 -8.74
CA TYR A 220 9.40 5.66 -7.67
C TYR A 220 9.86 4.30 -8.17
N ARG A 221 9.31 3.81 -9.28
CA ARG A 221 9.82 2.63 -9.98
C ARG A 221 11.26 2.83 -10.43
N PHE A 222 11.55 3.95 -11.09
CA PHE A 222 12.90 4.26 -11.59
C PHE A 222 13.91 4.42 -10.44
N VAL A 223 13.55 5.15 -9.38
CA VAL A 223 14.38 5.30 -8.18
C VAL A 223 14.64 3.94 -7.51
N GLY A 224 13.61 3.10 -7.41
CA GLY A 224 13.73 1.73 -6.93
C GLY A 224 14.71 0.90 -7.75
N GLU A 225 14.60 0.90 -9.08
CA GLU A 225 15.55 0.23 -9.98
C GLU A 225 16.99 0.73 -9.75
N CYS A 226 17.17 2.05 -9.59
CA CYS A 226 18.48 2.65 -9.32
C CYS A 226 19.05 2.26 -7.95
N THR A 227 18.19 2.04 -6.95
CA THR A 227 18.58 1.69 -5.57
C THR A 227 19.35 0.37 -5.51
N TRP A 228 19.05 -0.56 -6.42
CA TRP A 228 19.63 -1.90 -6.45
C TRP A 228 20.75 -2.08 -7.48
N LEU A 229 21.19 -1.00 -8.14
CA LEU A 229 22.30 -1.08 -9.10
C LEU A 229 23.61 -1.51 -8.42
N PRO A 230 24.41 -2.38 -9.07
CA PRO A 230 25.67 -2.83 -8.51
C PRO A 230 26.67 -1.68 -8.33
N PRO A 231 27.69 -1.85 -7.47
CA PRO A 231 28.71 -0.84 -7.26
C PRO A 231 29.48 -0.51 -8.54
N GLY A 232 29.30 0.69 -9.09
CA GLY A 232 30.07 1.21 -10.22
C GLY A 232 29.22 2.08 -11.14
N ILE A 233 29.77 2.45 -12.29
CA ILE A 233 28.98 3.03 -13.39
C ILE A 233 28.34 1.85 -14.14
N PRO A 234 27.00 1.75 -14.19
CA PRO A 234 26.34 0.67 -14.89
C PRO A 234 26.58 0.78 -16.41
N ALA A 235 26.62 -0.35 -17.11
CA ALA A 235 26.89 -0.37 -18.56
C ALA A 235 25.83 0.42 -19.36
N ASN A 236 24.60 0.48 -18.86
CA ASN A 236 23.48 1.24 -19.40
C ASN A 236 23.31 2.63 -18.76
N TYR A 237 24.38 3.23 -18.19
CA TYR A 237 24.29 4.52 -17.49
C TYR A 237 23.67 5.64 -18.34
N ASN A 238 24.01 5.72 -19.64
CA ASN A 238 23.45 6.73 -20.53
C ASN A 238 21.93 6.55 -20.75
N GLU A 239 21.45 5.29 -20.83
CA GLU A 239 20.02 5.01 -20.95
C GLU A 239 19.27 5.38 -19.67
N LEU A 240 19.86 5.06 -18.51
CA LEU A 240 19.33 5.45 -17.20
C LEU A 240 19.29 6.97 -17.04
N LEU A 241 20.33 7.68 -17.47
CA LEU A 241 20.38 9.14 -17.44
C LEU A 241 19.29 9.75 -18.33
N SER A 242 19.14 9.27 -19.57
CA SER A 242 18.06 9.75 -20.45
C SER A 242 16.67 9.48 -19.87
N LYS A 243 16.45 8.33 -19.21
CA LYS A 243 15.19 8.03 -18.52
C LYS A 243 14.97 8.95 -17.31
N GLN A 244 16.01 9.24 -16.53
CA GLN A 244 15.96 10.19 -15.41
C GLN A 244 15.57 11.59 -15.89
N GLU A 245 16.20 12.09 -16.95
CA GLU A 245 15.90 13.41 -17.55
C GLU A 245 14.47 13.48 -18.08
N GLN A 246 13.99 12.43 -18.74
CA GLN A 246 12.61 12.35 -19.23
C GLN A 246 11.60 12.42 -18.07
N ILE A 247 11.83 11.70 -16.98
CA ILE A 247 10.94 11.73 -15.81
C ILE A 247 11.00 13.12 -15.16
N LEU A 248 12.18 13.68 -14.92
CA LEU A 248 12.36 15.02 -14.35
C LEU A 248 11.65 16.11 -15.16
N SER A 249 11.67 16.03 -16.50
CA SER A 249 10.94 16.95 -17.37
C SER A 249 9.44 16.92 -17.10
N GLN A 250 8.84 15.74 -16.94
CA GLN A 250 7.41 15.62 -16.63
C GLN A 250 7.07 16.18 -15.24
N PHE A 251 7.96 16.00 -14.25
CA PHE A 251 7.79 16.61 -12.93
C PHE A 251 7.92 18.13 -12.97
N SER A 252 8.77 18.68 -13.84
CA SER A 252 8.87 20.13 -14.06
C SER A 252 7.58 20.69 -14.65
N GLU A 253 7.03 20.05 -15.68
CA GLU A 253 5.75 20.45 -16.30
C GLU A 253 4.59 20.40 -15.28
N PHE A 254 4.57 19.35 -14.44
CA PHE A 254 3.61 19.26 -13.35
C PHE A 254 3.79 20.38 -12.33
N ALA A 255 5.03 20.66 -11.93
CA ALA A 255 5.35 21.71 -10.96
C ALA A 255 4.87 23.09 -11.44
N ASP A 256 5.06 23.42 -12.72
CA ASP A 256 4.61 24.68 -13.31
C ASP A 256 3.08 24.86 -13.22
N LEU A 257 2.33 23.82 -13.59
CA LEU A 257 0.87 23.83 -13.51
C LEU A 257 0.36 23.83 -12.06
N PHE A 258 1.02 23.08 -11.19
CA PHE A 258 0.66 22.98 -9.78
C PHE A 258 0.96 24.27 -9.03
N GLU A 259 2.09 24.93 -9.29
CA GLU A 259 2.44 26.20 -8.67
C GLU A 259 1.46 27.31 -9.06
N HIS A 260 1.01 27.33 -10.32
CA HIS A 260 -0.04 28.24 -10.76
C HIS A 260 -1.35 27.99 -10.00
N PHE A 261 -1.79 26.73 -9.87
CA PHE A 261 -2.98 26.37 -9.08
C PHE A 261 -2.84 26.74 -7.60
N TYR A 262 -1.69 26.43 -6.99
CA TYR A 262 -1.39 26.66 -5.58
C TYR A 262 -1.41 28.16 -5.25
N LYS A 263 -0.80 29.00 -6.10
CA LYS A 263 -0.79 30.46 -5.95
C LYS A 263 -2.14 31.12 -6.26
N SER A 264 -2.89 30.59 -7.20
CA SER A 264 -4.15 31.19 -7.69
C SER A 264 -5.38 30.85 -6.83
N SER A 265 -5.22 30.05 -5.77
CA SER A 265 -6.33 29.55 -4.95
C SER A 265 -6.37 30.16 -3.53
N PRO A 266 -6.73 31.45 -3.38
CA PRO A 266 -6.76 32.12 -2.07
C PRO A 266 -7.91 31.66 -1.14
N ARG A 267 -8.77 30.72 -1.58
CA ARG A 267 -9.97 30.25 -0.84
C ARG A 267 -10.11 28.73 -0.81
N LEU A 268 -9.00 27.99 -0.73
CA LEU A 268 -9.06 26.56 -0.49
C LEU A 268 -9.67 26.28 0.89
N SER A 269 -10.51 25.25 0.99
CA SER A 269 -10.92 24.76 2.31
C SER A 269 -9.69 24.27 3.09
N TRP A 270 -9.79 24.14 4.41
CA TRP A 270 -8.69 23.57 5.20
C TRP A 270 -8.24 22.19 4.67
N LYS A 271 -9.18 21.36 4.23
CA LYS A 271 -8.89 20.04 3.64
C LYS A 271 -8.12 20.16 2.33
N ASP A 272 -8.56 21.07 1.46
CA ASP A 272 -7.89 21.29 0.17
C ASP A 272 -6.50 21.89 0.34
N LYS A 273 -6.33 22.77 1.33
CA LYS A 273 -5.01 23.32 1.68
C LYS A 273 -4.08 22.23 2.19
N MET A 274 -4.54 21.41 3.13
CA MET A 274 -3.78 20.25 3.62
C MET A 274 -3.38 19.30 2.48
N GLY A 275 -4.32 18.94 1.61
CA GLY A 275 -4.04 18.09 0.45
C GLY A 275 -3.03 18.69 -0.53
N SER A 276 -3.06 20.02 -0.71
CA SER A 276 -2.09 20.73 -1.55
C SER A 276 -0.70 20.79 -0.92
N ASP A 277 -0.61 21.00 0.39
CA ASP A 277 0.66 21.03 1.12
C ASP A 277 1.33 19.65 1.13
N ILE A 278 0.56 18.58 1.29
CA ILE A 278 1.04 17.19 1.17
C ILE A 278 1.56 16.92 -0.24
N LEU A 279 0.80 17.28 -1.28
CA LEU A 279 1.23 17.11 -2.67
C LEU A 279 2.53 17.87 -2.96
N TYR A 280 2.66 19.10 -2.45
CA TYR A 280 3.89 19.89 -2.60
C TYR A 280 5.09 19.23 -1.93
N ALA A 281 4.90 18.67 -0.72
CA ALA A 281 5.94 17.94 -0.01
C ALA A 281 6.36 16.67 -0.77
N GLN A 282 5.40 15.90 -1.29
CA GLN A 282 5.66 14.71 -2.10
C GLN A 282 6.41 15.06 -3.39
N LEU A 283 5.99 16.11 -4.10
CA LEU A 283 6.66 16.62 -5.30
C LEU A 283 8.15 16.90 -5.01
N ARG A 284 8.44 17.63 -3.93
CA ARG A 284 9.83 17.93 -3.52
C ARG A 284 10.63 16.68 -3.18
N HIS A 285 10.05 15.75 -2.41
CA HIS A 285 10.71 14.51 -2.01
C HIS A 285 11.11 13.68 -3.24
N VAL A 286 10.22 13.57 -4.22
CA VAL A 286 10.41 12.72 -5.38
C VAL A 286 11.42 13.30 -6.35
N VAL A 287 11.35 14.62 -6.60
CA VAL A 287 12.34 15.32 -7.43
C VAL A 287 13.74 15.17 -6.83
N LEU A 288 13.89 15.37 -5.53
CA LEU A 288 15.17 15.15 -4.85
C LEU A 288 15.66 13.69 -4.99
N SER A 289 14.76 12.73 -4.79
CA SER A 289 15.07 11.31 -4.93
C SER A 289 15.54 10.98 -6.34
N LEU A 290 14.86 11.54 -7.35
CA LEU A 290 15.20 11.40 -8.76
C LEU A 290 16.56 12.02 -9.08
N GLU A 291 16.81 13.28 -8.71
CA GLU A 291 18.08 13.98 -8.97
C GLU A 291 19.28 13.23 -8.37
N THR A 292 19.05 12.53 -7.26
CA THR A 292 20.11 11.86 -6.53
C THR A 292 20.25 10.37 -6.84
N CYS A 293 19.27 9.69 -7.46
CA CYS A 293 19.24 8.22 -7.55
C CYS A 293 20.41 7.59 -8.33
N LEU A 294 21.02 8.33 -9.26
CA LEU A 294 22.20 7.88 -10.01
C LEU A 294 23.53 8.33 -9.38
N LEU A 295 23.51 9.09 -8.27
CA LEU A 295 24.73 9.53 -7.61
C LEU A 295 25.42 8.36 -6.90
N PRO A 296 26.76 8.23 -7.02
CA PRO A 296 27.53 7.16 -6.37
C PRO A 296 27.36 7.10 -4.85
N GLY A 297 26.99 8.22 -4.21
CA GLY A 297 26.80 8.37 -2.76
C GLY A 297 25.37 8.16 -2.25
N ASN A 298 24.36 8.06 -3.12
CA ASN A 298 22.97 7.84 -2.67
C ASN A 298 22.74 6.44 -2.06
N ARG A 299 23.72 5.55 -2.27
CA ARG A 299 23.85 4.27 -1.57
C ARG A 299 23.78 4.43 -0.06
N ALA A 300 24.47 5.43 0.50
CA ALA A 300 24.47 5.67 1.94
C ALA A 300 23.11 6.16 2.42
N CYS A 301 22.35 6.92 1.61
CA CYS A 301 21.04 7.42 1.99
C CYS A 301 19.97 6.33 1.93
N ALA A 302 19.95 5.48 0.89
CA ALA A 302 19.02 4.33 0.83
C ALA A 302 19.35 3.27 1.89
N THR A 303 20.63 2.98 2.13
CA THR A 303 21.05 2.06 3.21
C THR A 303 20.81 2.70 4.58
N ALA A 304 20.97 4.02 4.73
CA ALA A 304 20.64 4.73 5.96
C ALA A 304 19.14 4.93 6.16
N ILE A 305 18.30 4.97 5.11
CA ILE A 305 16.83 4.94 5.22
C ILE A 305 16.38 3.55 5.62
N ARG A 306 16.97 2.48 5.06
CA ARG A 306 16.72 1.11 5.50
C ARG A 306 17.19 0.89 6.94
N GLN A 307 18.41 1.28 7.26
CA GLN A 307 18.97 1.20 8.61
C GLN A 307 18.24 2.14 9.58
N ASN A 308 17.82 3.35 9.21
CA ASN A 308 16.96 4.18 10.05
C ASN A 308 15.57 3.59 10.16
N SER A 309 15.02 2.95 9.13
CA SER A 309 13.69 2.33 9.24
C SER A 309 13.74 1.15 10.19
N GLU A 310 14.79 0.32 10.12
CA GLU A 310 15.09 -0.78 11.05
C GLU A 310 15.48 -0.25 12.43
N HIS A 311 16.24 0.85 12.52
CA HIS A 311 16.71 1.45 13.77
C HIS A 311 15.63 2.28 14.47
N ILE A 312 14.76 2.99 13.76
CA ILE A 312 13.57 3.65 14.32
C ILE A 312 12.64 2.57 14.86
N TRP A 313 12.44 1.49 14.10
CA TRP A 313 11.72 0.30 14.57
C TRP A 313 12.32 -0.33 15.83
N ASN A 314 13.65 -0.37 15.92
CA ASN A 314 14.36 -0.95 17.06
C ASN A 314 14.56 0.04 18.22
N SER A 315 14.62 1.35 17.97
CA SER A 315 14.81 2.40 18.99
C SER A 315 13.51 2.83 19.65
N SER A 316 12.37 2.55 19.03
CA SER A 316 11.05 2.62 19.67
C SER A 316 10.78 1.43 20.61
N ARG A 317 11.76 0.52 20.81
CA ARG A 317 11.72 -0.61 21.77
C ARG A 317 12.54 -0.37 23.06
N VAL A 318 12.80 0.89 23.42
CA VAL A 318 13.46 1.28 24.70
C VAL A 318 12.60 2.31 25.40
#